data_AF-A0A836RPU0-F1
#
_entry.id   AF-A0A836RPU0-F1
#
_cell.length_a   1.000
_cell.length_b   1.000
_cell.length_c   1.000
_cell.angle_alpha   90.00
_cell.angle_beta   90.00
_cell.angle_gamma   90.00
#
_symmetry.space_group_name_H-M   'P 1'
#
loop_
_entity.id
_entity.type
_entity.pdbx_description
1 polymer ?
#
loop_
_entity_poly.entity_id
_entity_poly.type
_entity_poly.pdbx_seq_one_letter_code
_entity_poly.pdbx_strand_id
1 'polypeptide(L)'
;MSDIEYTIWRRYDPEKVMVFGINDGESTELASSFVMNFGLTYPVLHDPERTVYFNYNVGGISPYPRDVIVNQDGVIAYVHSEYDPQVMIRTIDELLGLTSIDEKDKELKPKSFFLRAFPNPFNARTTLNFITLSRDLVFMEVFDIRGRQVLSLPPANYERGSEVAQTLNFNGIPSGIYYLCLRNGQFVETKKLVLVR
;
A
#
# COMPACT_ATOMS: atom_id res chain seq x y z
N MET A 1 19.60 7.48 5.07
CA MET A 1 20.14 6.59 4.04
C MET A 1 18.96 6.12 3.22
N SER A 2 18.99 6.15 1.89
CA SER A 2 17.81 5.72 1.12
C SER A 2 17.60 4.23 1.30
N ASP A 3 16.45 3.84 1.82
CA ASP A 3 16.21 2.45 2.17
C ASP A 3 16.16 1.55 0.92
N ILE A 4 15.65 2.05 -0.22
CA ILE A 4 15.54 1.31 -1.50
C ILE A 4 16.91 0.95 -2.12
N GLU A 5 17.91 1.83 -1.97
CA GLU A 5 19.26 1.61 -2.51
C GLU A 5 19.84 0.28 -2.02
N TYR A 6 19.67 -0.03 -0.73
CA TYR A 6 20.24 -1.22 -0.11
C TYR A 6 19.28 -2.41 -0.09
N THR A 7 17.98 -2.17 0.10
CA THR A 7 17.01 -3.27 0.23
C THR A 7 16.64 -3.89 -1.09
N ILE A 8 16.63 -3.11 -2.19
CA ILE A 8 16.22 -3.58 -3.51
C ILE A 8 17.36 -3.44 -4.51
N TRP A 9 17.82 -2.21 -4.78
CA TRP A 9 18.72 -1.95 -5.91
C TRP A 9 20.04 -2.74 -5.83
N ARG A 10 20.70 -2.72 -4.67
CA ARG A 10 21.96 -3.49 -4.47
C ARG A 10 21.73 -4.97 -4.15
N ARG A 11 20.50 -5.37 -3.84
CA ARG A 11 20.16 -6.75 -3.47
C ARG A 11 20.03 -7.64 -4.69
N TYR A 12 19.48 -7.12 -5.78
CA TYR A 12 19.17 -7.90 -6.97
C TYR A 12 20.14 -7.60 -8.11
N ASP A 13 20.25 -8.57 -9.00
CA ASP A 13 20.95 -8.41 -10.27
C ASP A 13 20.23 -7.35 -11.13
N PRO A 14 20.89 -6.26 -11.55
CA PRO A 14 20.28 -5.20 -12.34
C PRO A 14 19.78 -5.67 -13.72
N GLU A 15 20.26 -6.80 -14.24
CA GLU A 15 19.71 -7.40 -15.46
C GLU A 15 18.34 -8.06 -15.24
N LYS A 16 18.00 -8.37 -13.98
CA LYS A 16 16.75 -9.02 -13.60
C LYS A 16 15.76 -8.06 -12.93
N VAL A 17 16.26 -7.09 -12.18
CA VAL A 17 15.45 -6.12 -11.44
C VAL A 17 16.05 -4.73 -11.63
N MET A 18 15.33 -3.86 -12.33
CA MET A 18 15.71 -2.46 -12.48
C MET A 18 14.92 -1.59 -11.50
N VAL A 19 15.59 -0.58 -10.94
CA VAL A 19 14.98 0.42 -10.06
C VAL A 19 15.14 1.79 -10.70
N PHE A 20 14.05 2.57 -10.71
CA PHE A 20 14.05 3.95 -11.18
C PHE A 20 13.41 4.85 -10.12
N GLY A 21 14.09 5.93 -9.74
CA GLY A 21 13.45 7.03 -9.02
C GLY A 21 12.73 7.93 -10.01
N ILE A 22 11.50 8.36 -9.71
CA ILE A 22 10.78 9.33 -10.53
C ILE A 22 10.75 10.66 -9.78
N ASN A 23 11.37 11.69 -10.34
CA ASN A 23 11.25 13.07 -9.88
C ASN A 23 10.05 13.71 -10.59
N ASP A 24 8.97 13.99 -9.84
CA ASP A 24 7.68 14.46 -10.35
C ASP A 24 7.56 15.99 -10.48
N GLY A 25 8.68 16.70 -10.65
CA GLY A 25 8.65 18.13 -10.99
C GLY A 25 9.63 19.02 -10.22
N GLU A 26 10.50 18.46 -9.37
CA GLU A 26 11.59 19.22 -8.81
C GLU A 26 12.65 19.57 -9.87
N SER A 27 13.41 20.65 -9.64
CA SER A 27 14.47 21.05 -10.57
C SER A 27 15.59 20.01 -10.65
N THR A 28 16.29 19.96 -11.78
CA THR A 28 17.41 19.03 -11.99
C THR A 28 18.51 19.20 -10.96
N GLU A 29 18.74 20.43 -10.49
CA GLU A 29 19.74 20.76 -9.46
C GLU A 29 19.35 20.18 -8.10
N LEU A 30 18.07 20.30 -7.71
CA LEU A 30 17.55 19.74 -6.47
C LEU A 30 17.61 18.21 -6.49
N ALA A 31 17.17 17.60 -7.60
CA ALA A 31 17.24 16.16 -7.79
C ALA A 31 18.68 15.63 -7.75
N SER A 32 19.61 16.32 -8.41
CA SER A 32 21.03 15.95 -8.41
C SER A 32 21.64 16.06 -7.01
N SER A 33 21.31 17.12 -6.28
CA SER A 33 21.73 17.30 -4.90
C SER A 33 21.18 16.21 -3.99
N PHE A 34 19.92 15.80 -4.19
CA PHE A 34 19.31 14.69 -3.47
C PHE A 34 20.04 13.38 -3.75
N VAL A 35 20.28 13.05 -5.03
CA VAL A 35 21.04 11.85 -5.43
C VAL A 35 22.41 11.80 -4.77
N MET A 36 23.16 12.90 -4.80
CA MET A 36 24.49 12.97 -4.18
C MET A 36 24.43 12.86 -2.66
N ASN A 37 23.52 13.58 -2.01
CA ASN A 37 23.40 13.58 -0.55
C ASN A 37 23.00 12.22 0.02
N PHE A 38 22.18 11.45 -0.70
CA PHE A 38 21.73 10.13 -0.27
C PHE A 38 22.54 8.98 -0.87
N GLY A 39 23.51 9.28 -1.74
CA GLY A 39 24.40 8.29 -2.36
C GLY A 39 23.64 7.28 -3.24
N LEU A 40 22.61 7.74 -3.96
CA LEU A 40 21.81 6.87 -4.82
C LEU A 40 22.61 6.47 -6.05
N THR A 41 22.55 5.19 -6.40
CA THR A 41 23.23 4.68 -7.61
C THR A 41 22.28 4.13 -8.65
N TYR A 42 21.00 3.91 -8.30
CA TYR A 42 19.96 3.67 -9.29
C TYR A 42 19.61 4.95 -10.07
N PRO A 43 19.19 4.85 -11.35
CA PRO A 43 18.81 6.01 -12.15
C PRO A 43 17.61 6.78 -11.58
N VAL A 44 17.68 8.11 -11.63
CA VAL A 44 16.54 9.00 -11.33
C VAL A 44 16.09 9.68 -12.63
N LEU A 45 14.84 9.46 -13.00
CA LEU A 45 14.20 9.97 -14.20
C LEU A 45 13.41 11.24 -13.87
N HIS A 46 13.38 12.17 -14.82
CA HIS A 46 12.65 13.44 -14.70
C HIS A 46 11.27 13.32 -15.35
N ASP A 47 10.21 13.61 -14.61
CA ASP A 47 8.81 13.64 -15.07
C ASP A 47 8.21 15.05 -14.83
N PRO A 48 8.65 16.06 -15.59
CA PRO A 48 8.26 17.46 -15.36
C PRO A 48 6.76 17.70 -15.55
N GLU A 49 6.14 16.95 -16.46
CA GLU A 49 4.71 17.02 -16.77
C GLU A 49 3.87 16.12 -15.85
N ARG A 50 4.49 15.41 -14.90
CA ARG A 50 3.83 14.52 -13.92
C ARG A 50 3.01 13.39 -14.56
N THR A 51 3.34 13.03 -15.80
CA THR A 51 2.61 12.04 -16.58
C THR A 51 2.75 10.64 -15.99
N VAL A 52 3.96 10.27 -15.60
CA VAL A 52 4.24 8.99 -14.93
C VAL A 52 3.59 9.00 -13.56
N TYR A 53 3.74 10.11 -12.81
CA TYR A 53 3.09 10.26 -11.50
C TYR A 53 1.59 9.98 -11.58
N PHE A 54 0.85 10.64 -12.48
CA PHE A 54 -0.61 10.47 -12.59
C PHE A 54 -1.02 9.08 -13.08
N ASN A 55 -0.29 8.49 -14.04
CA ASN A 55 -0.62 7.16 -14.57
C ASN A 55 -0.48 6.05 -13.52
N TYR A 56 0.45 6.21 -12.58
CA TYR A 56 0.70 5.25 -11.50
C TYR A 56 0.08 5.67 -10.16
N ASN A 57 -0.74 6.73 -10.14
CA ASN A 57 -1.41 7.21 -8.94
C ASN A 57 -2.68 6.41 -8.60
N VAL A 58 -2.50 5.10 -8.40
CA VAL A 58 -3.59 4.20 -8.04
C VAL A 58 -4.07 4.52 -6.62
N GLY A 59 -5.35 4.87 -6.48
CA GLY A 59 -5.94 5.30 -5.21
C GLY A 59 -5.86 6.80 -4.93
N GLY A 60 -5.48 7.64 -5.90
CA GLY A 60 -5.55 9.10 -5.77
C GLY A 60 -4.39 9.75 -5.01
N ILE A 61 -4.42 11.08 -4.91
CA ILE A 61 -3.29 11.92 -4.51
C ILE A 61 -2.80 11.56 -3.10
N SER A 62 -1.52 11.19 -3.00
CA SER A 62 -0.79 10.97 -1.76
C SER A 62 0.32 12.02 -1.61
N PRO A 63 0.50 12.62 -0.42
CA PRO A 63 1.64 13.50 -0.14
C PRO A 63 2.94 12.72 0.11
N TYR A 64 2.89 11.39 0.17
CA TYR A 64 4.04 10.52 0.39
C TYR A 64 4.54 9.89 -0.92
N PRO A 65 5.84 9.54 -1.00
CA PRO A 65 6.38 8.77 -2.11
C PRO A 65 5.60 7.48 -2.34
N ARG A 66 5.56 7.01 -3.58
CA ARG A 66 4.87 5.79 -3.96
C ARG A 66 5.84 4.83 -4.60
N ASP A 67 5.81 3.60 -4.13
CA ASP A 67 6.59 2.49 -4.64
C ASP A 67 5.71 1.63 -5.53
N VAL A 68 6.21 1.29 -6.72
CA VAL A 68 5.51 0.45 -7.70
C VAL A 68 6.47 -0.65 -8.16
N ILE A 69 6.01 -1.89 -8.16
CA ILE A 69 6.73 -3.01 -8.78
C ILE A 69 5.90 -3.48 -9.98
N VAL A 70 6.53 -3.53 -11.14
CA VAL A 70 5.94 -3.97 -12.40
C VAL A 70 6.66 -5.25 -12.83
N ASN A 71 5.90 -6.26 -13.26
CA ASN A 71 6.47 -7.50 -13.77
C ASN A 71 6.93 -7.36 -15.24
N GLN A 72 7.50 -8.44 -15.80
CA GLN A 72 8.00 -8.44 -17.19
C GLN A 72 6.91 -8.25 -18.26
N ASP A 73 5.64 -8.54 -17.92
CA ASP A 73 4.49 -8.34 -18.80
C ASP A 73 3.93 -6.91 -18.72
N GLY A 74 4.54 -6.03 -17.92
CA GLY A 74 4.07 -4.66 -17.71
C GLY A 74 2.91 -4.54 -16.71
N VAL A 75 2.59 -5.61 -15.97
CA VAL A 75 1.51 -5.63 -14.98
C VAL A 75 2.04 -5.18 -13.61
N ILE A 76 1.31 -4.27 -12.96
CA ILE A 76 1.61 -3.82 -11.60
C ILE A 76 1.38 -4.98 -10.62
N ALA A 77 2.44 -5.43 -9.97
CA ALA A 77 2.43 -6.49 -8.97
C ALA A 77 2.35 -5.95 -7.53
N TYR A 78 2.77 -4.70 -7.33
CA TYR A 78 2.75 -4.01 -6.04
C TYR A 78 2.62 -2.50 -6.25
N VAL A 79 1.81 -1.84 -5.41
CA VAL A 79 1.72 -0.38 -5.34
C VAL A 79 1.41 0.04 -3.90
N HIS A 80 2.25 0.86 -3.29
CA HIS A 80 2.01 1.36 -1.94
C HIS A 80 2.64 2.74 -1.70
N SER A 81 2.06 3.54 -0.80
CA SER A 81 2.59 4.86 -0.40
C SER A 81 3.34 4.85 0.93
N GLU A 82 3.37 3.70 1.60
CA GLU A 82 4.20 3.45 2.78
C GLU A 82 5.25 2.42 2.39
N TYR A 83 6.50 2.67 2.76
CA TYR A 83 7.62 1.82 2.43
C TYR A 83 7.60 0.52 3.26
N ASP A 84 7.45 -0.62 2.60
CA ASP A 84 7.49 -1.96 3.20
C ASP A 84 8.48 -2.88 2.45
N PRO A 85 9.74 -2.98 2.91
CA PRO A 85 10.76 -3.73 2.22
C PRO A 85 10.52 -5.25 2.23
N GLN A 86 9.81 -5.79 3.23
CA GLN A 86 9.57 -7.23 3.32
C GLN A 86 8.59 -7.67 2.23
N VAL A 87 7.52 -6.90 2.03
CA VAL A 87 6.54 -7.17 0.97
C VAL A 87 7.16 -6.94 -0.41
N MET A 88 7.96 -5.89 -0.58
CA MET A 88 8.67 -5.64 -1.85
C MET A 88 9.63 -6.78 -2.20
N ILE A 89 10.49 -7.20 -1.27
CA ILE A 89 11.44 -8.31 -1.46
C ILE A 89 10.69 -9.59 -1.84
N ARG A 90 9.67 -9.95 -1.06
CA ARG A 90 8.85 -11.13 -1.34
C ARG A 90 8.20 -11.06 -2.72
N THR A 91 7.66 -9.91 -3.10
CA THR A 91 7.02 -9.72 -4.41
C THR A 91 8.02 -9.94 -5.54
N ILE A 92 9.23 -9.38 -5.43
CA ILE A 92 10.29 -9.54 -6.42
C ILE A 92 10.76 -10.99 -6.47
N ASP A 93 11.01 -11.63 -5.33
CA ASP A 93 11.42 -13.03 -5.26
C ASP A 93 10.38 -13.98 -5.91
N GLU A 94 9.08 -13.72 -5.69
CA GLU A 94 8.00 -14.44 -6.35
C GLU A 94 7.97 -14.21 -7.88
N LEU A 95 8.20 -12.99 -8.34
CA LEU A 95 8.26 -12.67 -9.77
C LEU A 95 9.48 -13.30 -10.46
N LEU A 96 10.58 -13.43 -9.73
CA LEU A 96 11.81 -14.07 -10.22
C LEU A 96 11.76 -15.60 -10.10
N GLY A 97 10.69 -16.17 -9.54
CA GLY A 97 10.59 -17.61 -9.30
C GLY A 97 11.61 -18.15 -8.29
N LEU A 98 12.14 -17.27 -7.42
CA LEU A 98 13.09 -17.62 -6.37
C LEU A 98 12.43 -18.25 -5.15
N THR A 99 11.10 -18.17 -5.07
CA THR A 99 10.29 -18.89 -4.09
C THR A 99 9.77 -20.18 -4.69
N SER A 100 10.06 -21.30 -4.05
CA SER A 100 9.43 -22.59 -4.34
C SER A 100 7.97 -22.54 -3.88
N ILE A 101 7.07 -22.20 -4.80
CA ILE A 101 5.62 -22.24 -4.58
C ILE A 101 5.10 -23.38 -5.47
N ASP A 102 4.49 -24.39 -4.86
CA ASP A 102 3.80 -25.48 -5.55
C ASP A 102 2.85 -24.90 -6.61
N GLU A 103 2.92 -25.43 -7.84
CA GLU A 103 2.23 -24.90 -9.02
C GLU A 103 0.68 -24.82 -8.92
N LYS A 104 0.09 -25.34 -7.83
CA LYS A 104 -1.35 -25.24 -7.53
C LYS A 104 -1.81 -23.84 -7.08
N ASP A 105 -0.89 -22.92 -6.78
CA ASP A 105 -1.21 -21.60 -6.22
C ASP A 105 -1.25 -20.45 -7.27
N LYS A 106 -1.24 -20.77 -8.57
CA LYS A 106 -1.26 -19.80 -9.69
C LYS A 106 -2.59 -19.05 -9.89
N GLU A 107 -3.63 -19.28 -9.09
CA GLU A 107 -4.86 -18.47 -9.14
C GLU A 107 -4.71 -17.16 -8.36
N LEU A 108 -4.27 -16.10 -9.05
CA LEU A 108 -4.53 -14.67 -8.76
C LEU A 108 -4.74 -14.34 -7.27
N LYS A 109 -3.69 -14.44 -6.45
CA LYS A 109 -3.68 -13.84 -5.11
C LYS A 109 -3.56 -12.32 -5.29
N PRO A 110 -4.48 -11.49 -4.79
CA PRO A 110 -4.16 -10.08 -4.61
C PRO A 110 -3.01 -10.05 -3.58
N LYS A 111 -1.83 -9.59 -4.00
CA LYS A 111 -0.56 -9.79 -3.27
C LYS A 111 -0.35 -8.84 -2.08
N SER A 112 -1.27 -7.92 -1.83
CA SER A 112 -1.30 -7.09 -0.61
C SER A 112 -2.74 -6.90 -0.13
N PHE A 113 -2.95 -7.04 1.17
CA PHE A 113 -4.22 -6.70 1.81
C PHE A 113 -4.28 -5.17 1.83
N PHE A 114 -5.22 -4.58 1.08
CA PHE A 114 -5.37 -3.14 0.93
C PHE A 114 -6.52 -2.67 1.82
N LEU A 115 -6.26 -1.77 2.77
CA LEU A 115 -7.28 -1.08 3.57
C LEU A 115 -7.01 0.42 3.66
N ARG A 116 -7.95 1.20 3.12
CA ARG A 116 -7.91 2.66 3.17
C ARG A 116 -9.16 3.22 3.81
N ALA A 117 -8.98 4.16 4.74
CA ALA A 117 -10.07 5.00 5.23
C ALA A 117 -9.95 6.40 4.60
N PHE A 118 -11.00 6.86 3.90
CA PHE A 118 -11.06 8.21 3.35
C PHE A 118 -12.46 8.82 3.56
N PRO A 119 -12.55 10.07 4.05
CA PRO A 119 -11.45 10.90 4.54
C PRO A 119 -10.83 10.35 5.84
N ASN A 120 -9.57 10.69 6.12
CA ASN A 120 -8.89 10.44 7.39
C ASN A 120 -7.74 11.46 7.55
N PRO A 121 -7.83 12.45 8.45
CA PRO A 121 -8.86 12.65 9.48
C PRO A 121 -10.28 12.89 8.90
N PHE A 122 -11.32 12.60 9.69
CA PHE A 122 -12.71 12.71 9.25
C PHE A 122 -13.63 13.31 10.31
N ASN A 123 -14.77 13.87 9.87
CA ASN A 123 -15.86 14.30 10.73
C ASN A 123 -17.06 13.35 10.61
N ALA A 124 -17.36 12.66 11.71
CA ALA A 124 -18.48 11.73 11.91
C ALA A 124 -18.54 10.49 11.01
N ARG A 125 -18.09 10.54 9.75
CA ARG A 125 -18.11 9.41 8.81
C ARG A 125 -16.81 9.28 8.02
N THR A 126 -16.40 8.06 7.75
CA THR A 126 -15.29 7.73 6.84
C THR A 126 -15.65 6.49 6.04
N THR A 127 -15.18 6.39 4.80
CA THR A 127 -15.39 5.22 3.95
C THR A 127 -14.14 4.36 3.95
N LEU A 128 -14.33 3.10 4.32
CA LEU A 128 -13.32 2.05 4.21
C LEU A 128 -13.37 1.48 2.80
N ASN A 129 -12.23 1.45 2.12
CA ASN A 129 -12.04 0.78 0.86
C ASN A 129 -11.05 -0.34 1.07
N PHE A 130 -11.40 -1.56 0.69
CA PHE A 130 -10.53 -2.71 0.83
C PHE A 130 -10.71 -3.76 -0.26
N ILE A 131 -9.72 -4.65 -0.40
CA ILE A 131 -9.78 -5.79 -1.30
C ILE A 131 -9.87 -7.08 -0.48
N THR A 132 -10.78 -7.96 -0.84
CA THR A 132 -10.92 -9.28 -0.21
C THR A 132 -9.88 -10.25 -0.76
N LEU A 133 -9.16 -10.96 0.11
CA LEU A 133 -8.09 -11.87 -0.28
C LEU A 133 -8.52 -13.34 -0.28
N SER A 134 -9.62 -13.65 0.40
CA SER A 134 -10.26 -14.96 0.42
C SER A 134 -11.79 -14.84 0.40
N ARG A 135 -12.47 -15.98 0.23
CA ARG A 135 -13.93 -16.09 0.35
C ARG A 135 -14.41 -16.17 1.81
N ASP A 136 -13.51 -15.99 2.78
CA ASP A 136 -13.85 -16.02 4.19
C ASP A 136 -14.68 -14.78 4.59
N LEU A 137 -15.35 -14.87 5.75
CA LEU A 137 -16.04 -13.74 6.34
C LEU A 137 -15.06 -12.58 6.61
N VAL A 138 -15.51 -11.38 6.25
CA VAL A 138 -14.85 -10.12 6.60
C VAL A 138 -15.41 -9.63 7.92
N PHE A 139 -14.54 -9.44 8.90
CA PHE A 139 -14.83 -8.83 10.19
C PHE A 139 -14.20 -7.44 10.23
N MET A 140 -14.95 -6.45 10.73
CA MET A 140 -14.47 -5.08 10.91
C MET A 140 -14.84 -4.59 12.30
N GLU A 141 -13.83 -4.33 13.12
CA GLU A 141 -13.95 -3.97 14.53
C GLU A 141 -13.10 -2.73 14.80
N VAL A 142 -13.64 -1.77 15.54
CA VAL A 142 -12.94 -0.51 15.87
C VAL A 142 -12.72 -0.43 17.36
N PHE A 143 -11.50 -0.08 17.76
CA PHE A 143 -11.07 0.05 19.14
C PHE A 143 -10.58 1.47 19.45
N ASP A 144 -10.78 1.92 20.69
CA ASP A 144 -10.13 3.12 21.21
C ASP A 144 -8.67 2.85 21.65
N ILE A 145 -7.93 3.90 22.03
CA ILE A 145 -6.53 3.77 22.48
C ILE A 145 -6.35 2.92 23.76
N ARG A 146 -7.44 2.61 24.47
CA ARG A 146 -7.44 1.74 25.66
C ARG A 146 -7.80 0.29 25.31
N GLY A 147 -7.98 -0.02 24.03
CA GLY A 147 -8.37 -1.35 23.54
C GLY A 147 -9.85 -1.67 23.71
N ARG A 148 -10.71 -0.68 24.04
CA ARG A 148 -12.15 -0.93 24.14
C ARG A 148 -12.76 -0.89 22.75
N GLN A 149 -13.54 -1.92 22.39
CA GLN A 149 -14.30 -1.93 21.15
C GLN A 149 -15.41 -0.86 21.21
N VAL A 150 -15.42 0.04 20.22
CA VAL A 150 -16.37 1.15 20.12
C VAL A 150 -17.37 1.01 18.97
N LEU A 151 -17.02 0.21 17.96
CA LEU A 151 -17.85 -0.04 16.79
C LEU A 151 -17.51 -1.41 16.20
N SER A 152 -18.49 -2.10 15.63
CA SER A 152 -18.26 -3.26 14.76
C SER A 152 -19.33 -3.30 13.68
N LEU A 153 -18.94 -3.70 12.48
CA LEU A 153 -19.90 -4.01 11.41
C LEU A 153 -20.29 -5.50 11.48
N PRO A 154 -21.50 -5.86 11.04
CA PRO A 154 -21.87 -7.25 10.83
C PRO A 154 -20.88 -7.94 9.89
N PRO A 155 -20.45 -9.18 10.20
CA PRO A 155 -19.60 -9.94 9.29
C PRO A 155 -20.29 -10.15 7.93
N ALA A 156 -19.52 -10.01 6.85
CA ALA A 156 -20.03 -10.13 5.49
C ALA A 156 -19.11 -10.99 4.63
N ASN A 157 -19.70 -11.75 3.71
CA ASN A 157 -18.97 -12.50 2.68
C ASN A 157 -18.90 -11.67 1.40
N TYR A 158 -17.75 -11.72 0.75
CA TYR A 158 -17.52 -11.13 -0.56
C TYR A 158 -16.84 -12.16 -1.45
N GLU A 159 -16.91 -11.96 -2.76
CA GLU A 159 -16.08 -12.74 -3.67
C GLU A 159 -14.61 -12.41 -3.44
N ARG A 160 -13.72 -13.35 -3.75
CA ARG A 160 -12.28 -13.11 -3.65
C ARG A 160 -11.84 -12.09 -4.71
N GLY A 161 -11.02 -11.12 -4.31
CA GLY A 161 -10.52 -10.06 -5.19
C GLY A 161 -11.50 -8.91 -5.41
N SER A 162 -12.63 -8.87 -4.70
CA SER A 162 -13.57 -7.77 -4.79
C SER A 162 -13.02 -6.52 -4.13
N GLU A 163 -13.13 -5.38 -4.82
CA GLU A 163 -13.02 -4.06 -4.21
C GLU A 163 -14.33 -3.74 -3.49
N VAL A 164 -14.24 -3.45 -2.19
CA VAL A 164 -15.39 -3.23 -1.31
C VAL A 164 -15.27 -1.87 -0.65
N ALA A 165 -16.37 -1.12 -0.66
CA ALA A 165 -16.51 0.15 0.05
C ALA A 165 -17.55 0.04 1.17
N GLN A 166 -17.16 0.35 2.42
CA GLN A 166 -18.03 0.32 3.60
C GLN A 166 -17.95 1.63 4.39
N THR A 167 -19.10 2.24 4.68
CA THR A 167 -19.14 3.50 5.43
C THR A 167 -19.19 3.24 6.93
N LEU A 168 -18.23 3.80 7.68
CA LEU A 168 -18.30 3.87 9.13
C LEU A 168 -19.00 5.14 9.59
N ASN A 169 -19.88 5.00 10.59
CA ASN A 169 -20.56 6.11 11.23
C ASN A 169 -20.17 6.20 12.71
N PHE A 170 -19.52 7.30 13.08
CA PHE A 170 -19.04 7.62 14.42
C PHE A 170 -19.92 8.66 15.12
N ASN A 171 -21.18 8.83 14.72
CA ASN A 171 -22.13 9.68 15.44
C ASN A 171 -22.21 9.28 16.92
N GLY A 172 -22.00 10.24 17.82
CA GLY A 172 -21.98 10.01 19.27
C GLY A 172 -20.67 9.46 19.85
N ILE A 173 -19.69 9.09 19.01
CA ILE A 173 -18.36 8.64 19.47
C ILE A 173 -17.44 9.87 19.63
N PRO A 174 -16.77 10.11 20.77
CA PRO A 174 -15.92 11.29 20.99
C PRO A 174 -14.77 11.47 19.98
N SER A 175 -14.32 12.69 19.73
CA SER A 175 -13.11 12.93 18.90
C SER A 175 -11.89 12.26 19.51
N GLY A 176 -10.98 11.75 18.67
CA GLY A 176 -9.82 10.99 19.14
C GLY A 176 -9.21 10.07 18.09
N ILE A 177 -8.25 9.27 18.55
CA ILE A 177 -7.58 8.24 17.76
C ILE A 177 -8.26 6.90 18.01
N TYR A 178 -8.51 6.16 16.93
CA TYR A 178 -9.10 4.83 16.93
C TYR A 178 -8.27 3.90 16.05
N TYR A 179 -8.41 2.60 16.27
CA TYR A 179 -7.79 1.56 15.45
C TYR A 179 -8.89 0.66 14.91
N LEU A 180 -9.02 0.61 13.58
CA LEU A 180 -9.85 -0.36 12.89
C LEU A 180 -9.03 -1.60 12.64
N CYS A 181 -9.53 -2.76 13.07
CA CYS A 181 -9.03 -4.07 12.69
C CYS A 181 -9.98 -4.67 11.65
N LEU A 182 -9.44 -5.01 10.48
CA LEU A 182 -10.15 -5.79 9.47
C LEU A 182 -9.53 -7.19 9.39
N ARG A 183 -10.36 -8.23 9.49
CA ARG A 183 -9.95 -9.63 9.31
C ARG A 183 -10.72 -10.29 8.16
N ASN A 184 -10.01 -10.96 7.25
CA ASN A 184 -10.55 -11.83 6.21
C ASN A 184 -9.77 -13.15 6.21
N GLY A 185 -10.29 -14.17 6.89
CA GLY A 185 -9.57 -15.42 7.10
C GLY A 185 -8.30 -15.25 7.93
N GLN A 186 -7.15 -15.63 7.36
CA GLN A 186 -5.82 -15.46 7.97
C GLN A 186 -5.26 -14.04 7.82
N PHE A 187 -5.89 -13.20 6.99
CA PHE A 187 -5.44 -11.83 6.76
C PHE A 187 -6.02 -10.89 7.81
N VAL A 188 -5.15 -10.10 8.43
CA VAL A 188 -5.51 -9.09 9.41
C VAL A 188 -4.74 -7.81 9.07
N GLU A 189 -5.45 -6.69 8.93
CA GLU A 189 -4.83 -5.37 8.82
C GLU A 189 -5.47 -4.42 9.81
N THR A 190 -4.64 -3.53 10.36
CA THR A 190 -5.08 -2.48 11.27
C THR A 190 -4.86 -1.11 10.66
N LYS A 191 -5.88 -0.26 10.66
CA LYS A 191 -5.79 1.14 10.20
C LYS A 191 -6.06 2.11 11.35
N LYS A 192 -5.13 3.05 11.53
CA LYS A 192 -5.34 4.20 12.43
C LYS A 192 -6.39 5.14 11.84
N LEU A 193 -7.40 5.47 12.63
CA LEU A 193 -8.49 6.38 12.30
C LEU A 193 -8.39 7.63 13.20
N VAL A 194 -8.52 8.81 12.62
CA VAL A 194 -8.48 10.09 13.35
C VAL A 194 -9.83 10.79 13.17
N LEU A 195 -10.64 10.76 14.22
CA LEU A 195 -11.92 11.45 14.25
C LEU A 195 -11.72 12.87 14.80
N VAL A 196 -12.05 13.85 13.97
CA VAL A 196 -12.06 15.28 14.30
C VAL A 196 -13.49 15.80 14.20
N ARG A 197 -13.90 16.66 15.12
CA ARG A 197 -15.16 17.39 15.06
C ARG A 197 -14.90 18.87 15.22
#